data_AF-A0A4U2ZCC8-F1
#
_entry.id   AF-A0A4U2ZCC8-F1
#
_cell.length_a   1.000
_cell.length_b   1.000
_cell.length_c   1.000
_cell.angle_alpha   90.00
_cell.angle_beta   90.00
_cell.angle_gamma   90.00
#
_symmetry.space_group_name_H-M   'P 1'
#
loop_
_entity.id
_entity.type
_entity.pdbx_description
1 polymer ?
#
loop_
_entity_poly.entity_id
_entity_poly.type
_entity_poly.pdbx_seq_one_letter_code
_entity_poly.pdbx_strand_id
1 'polypeptide(L)' 'MAYKKTNSDRIKRIYQLCEDHFGGIVFVGVKFHKKIGWIAKAQFDGSFENLTADGETSTEALKNLKNRVKKIIKRYNSV' A
#
# COMPACT_ATOMS: atom_id res chain seq x y z
N MET A 1 -12.14 -14.58 20.18
CA MET A 1 -11.86 -14.58 18.72
C MET A 1 -10.94 -13.42 18.40
N ALA A 2 -9.78 -13.67 17.77
CA ALA A 2 -8.87 -12.60 17.37
C ALA A 2 -9.51 -11.77 16.22
N TYR A 3 -9.45 -10.45 16.32
CA TYR A 3 -9.98 -9.56 15.29
C TYR A 3 -9.26 -9.78 13.95
N LYS A 4 -9.97 -10.33 12.96
CA LYS A 4 -9.44 -10.52 11.61
C LYS A 4 -9.52 -9.20 10.86
N LYS A 5 -8.36 -8.55 10.66
CA LYS A 5 -8.25 -7.31 9.87
C LYS A 5 -8.94 -7.49 8.52
N THR A 6 -9.73 -6.50 8.12
CA THR A 6 -10.39 -6.37 6.81
C THR A 6 -9.45 -5.73 5.78
N ASN A 7 -9.80 -5.78 4.50
CA ASN A 7 -9.05 -5.03 3.49
C ASN A 7 -9.15 -3.52 3.71
N SER A 8 -10.30 -3.02 4.20
CA SER A 8 -10.47 -1.63 4.59
C SER A 8 -9.47 -1.20 5.67
N ASP A 9 -9.25 -2.02 6.70
CA ASP A 9 -8.25 -1.72 7.74
C ASP A 9 -6.83 -1.69 7.18
N ARG A 10 -6.54 -2.56 6.21
CA ARG A 10 -5.23 -2.61 5.54
C ARG A 10 -5.01 -1.37 4.69
N ILE A 11 -6.01 -0.95 3.92
CA ILE A 11 -5.99 0.25 3.09
C ILE A 11 -5.74 1.48 3.98
N LYS A 12 -6.55 1.66 5.04
CA LYS A 12 -6.37 2.76 6.01
C LYS A 12 -4.98 2.77 6.64
N ARG A 13 -4.44 1.59 6.99
CA ARG A 13 -3.08 1.53 7.56
C ARG A 13 -1.99 1.88 6.54
N ILE A 14 -2.15 1.52 5.28
CA ILE A 14 -1.19 1.89 4.23
C ILE A 14 -1.29 3.39 3.96
N TYR A 15 -2.50 3.94 3.88
CA TYR A 15 -2.72 5.38 3.74
C TYR A 15 -1.97 6.14 4.84
N GLN A 16 -2.22 5.81 6.11
CA GLN A 16 -1.56 6.46 7.24
C GLN A 16 -0.03 6.34 7.16
N LEU A 17 0.50 5.15 6.84
CA LEU A 17 1.95 4.96 6.72
C LEU A 17 2.57 5.81 5.60
N CYS A 18 1.84 6.01 4.51
CA CYS A 18 2.32 6.86 3.43
C CYS A 18 2.23 8.34 3.81
N GLU A 19 1.12 8.76 4.41
CA GLU A 19 0.91 10.13 4.88
C GLU A 19 1.97 10.56 5.90
N ASP A 20 2.22 9.71 6.91
CA ASP A 20 3.18 9.97 7.99
C ASP A 20 4.63 10.14 7.50
N HIS A 21 5.00 9.54 6.36
CA HIS A 21 6.40 9.42 5.92
C HIS A 21 6.73 10.06 4.57
N PHE A 22 5.75 10.20 3.69
CA PHE A 22 5.95 10.74 2.34
C PHE A 22 5.10 12.00 2.07
N GLY A 23 4.22 12.38 3.00
CA GLY A 23 3.31 13.51 2.83
C GLY A 23 2.11 13.17 1.96
N GLY A 24 1.75 14.09 1.08
CA GLY A 24 0.48 14.10 0.37
C GLY A 24 0.14 12.82 -0.40
N ILE A 25 -0.89 12.13 0.06
CA ILE A 25 -1.42 10.90 -0.55
C ILE A 25 -2.86 11.10 -1.00
N VAL A 26 -3.11 10.84 -2.28
CA VAL A 26 -4.42 11.01 -2.90
C VAL A 26 -5.26 9.75 -2.74
N PHE A 27 -4.65 8.58 -2.85
CA PHE A 27 -5.41 7.34 -2.96
C PHE A 27 -4.61 6.10 -2.52
N VAL A 28 -5.28 5.22 -1.78
CA VAL A 28 -4.85 3.82 -1.60
C VAL A 28 -6.01 2.90 -1.91
N GLY A 29 -5.77 1.88 -2.71
CA GLY A 29 -6.80 0.89 -3.01
C GLY A 29 -6.26 -0.39 -3.62
N VAL A 30 -7.16 -1.32 -3.85
CA VAL A 30 -6.89 -2.59 -4.51
C VAL A 30 -7.95 -2.83 -5.59
N LYS A 31 -7.52 -3.26 -6.77
CA LYS A 31 -8.40 -3.59 -7.90
C LYS A 31 -8.01 -4.93 -8.51
N PHE A 32 -8.99 -5.60 -9.12
CA PHE A 32 -8.71 -6.78 -9.93
C PHE A 32 -8.38 -6.35 -11.35
N HIS A 33 -7.28 -6.88 -11.90
CA HIS A 33 -6.82 -6.60 -13.25
C HIS A 33 -6.73 -7.89 -14.05
N LYS A 34 -7.39 -7.95 -15.22
CA LYS A 34 -7.56 -9.18 -16.01
C LYS A 34 -6.26 -9.94 -16.32
N LYS A 35 -5.15 -9.23 -16.54
CA LYS A 35 -3.86 -9.86 -16.93
C LYS A 35 -2.92 -10.14 -15.75
N ILE A 36 -3.10 -9.45 -14.62
CA ILE A 36 -2.10 -9.43 -13.52
C ILE A 36 -2.69 -10.06 -12.25
N GLY A 37 -4.02 -10.08 -12.10
CA GLY A 37 -4.68 -10.46 -10.85
C GLY A 37 -4.92 -9.24 -9.97
N TRP A 38 -4.82 -9.41 -8.66
CA TRP A 38 -5.06 -8.32 -7.72
C TRP A 38 -3.88 -7.36 -7.67
N ILE A 39 -4.15 -6.08 -7.84
CA ILE A 39 -3.14 -5.02 -7.76
C ILE A 39 -3.57 -4.01 -6.71
N ALA A 40 -2.70 -3.78 -5.73
CA ALA A 40 -2.80 -2.68 -4.78
C ALA A 40 -1.97 -1.49 -5.29
N LYS A 41 -2.48 -0.27 -5.07
CA LYS A 41 -1.84 1.00 -5.46
C LYS A 41 -1.89 1.99 -4.30
N ALA A 42 -0.79 2.71 -4.08
CA ALA A 42 -0.75 3.99 -3.38
C ALA A 42 -0.36 5.09 -4.37
N GLN A 43 -1.13 6.17 -4.42
CA GLN A 43 -0.94 7.29 -5.33
C GLN A 43 -0.77 8.58 -4.55
N PHE A 44 0.31 9.29 -4.86
CA PHE A 44 0.74 10.53 -4.21
C PHE A 44 0.33 11.74 -5.03
N ASP A 45 0.26 12.91 -4.39
CA ASP A 45 -0.19 14.17 -4.99
C ASP A 45 0.94 14.95 -5.69
N GLY A 46 2.19 14.68 -5.34
CA GLY A 46 3.37 15.37 -5.86
C GLY A 46 4.27 14.51 -6.75
N SER A 47 5.57 14.80 -6.69
CA SER A 47 6.61 14.18 -7.52
C SER A 47 6.91 12.71 -7.18
N PHE A 48 6.31 12.18 -6.12
CA PHE A 48 6.57 10.82 -5.68
C PHE A 48 5.83 9.81 -6.57
N GLU A 49 6.57 8.85 -7.13
CA GLU A 49 5.99 7.86 -8.02
C GLU A 49 4.96 6.97 -7.31
N ASN A 50 3.93 6.57 -8.05
CA ASN A 50 2.93 5.63 -7.56
C ASN A 50 3.58 4.31 -7.12
N LEU A 51 3.21 3.82 -5.94
CA LEU A 51 3.62 2.50 -5.49
C LEU A 51 2.56 1.47 -5.83
N THR A 52 2.98 0.35 -6.41
CA THR A 52 2.11 -0.78 -6.73
C THR A 52 2.69 -2.07 -6.19
N ALA A 53 1.79 -3.03 -5.93
CA ALA A 53 2.15 -4.42 -5.67
C ALA A 53 1.00 -5.34 -6.07
N ASP A 54 1.33 -6.50 -6.61
CA ASP A 54 0.39 -7.56 -6.97
C ASP A 54 0.33 -8.68 -5.91
N GLY A 55 -0.64 -9.58 -6.09
CA GLY A 55 -0.79 -10.79 -5.28
C GLY A 55 -1.92 -11.68 -5.79
N GLU A 56 -1.95 -12.94 -5.34
CA GLU A 56 -2.98 -13.93 -5.70
C GLU A 56 -4.34 -13.55 -5.11
N THR A 57 -4.33 -12.85 -3.98
CA THR A 57 -5.54 -12.32 -3.33
C THR A 57 -5.46 -10.81 -3.11
N SER A 58 -6.62 -10.15 -2.98
CA SER A 58 -6.69 -8.73 -2.62
C SER A 58 -5.97 -8.41 -1.30
N THR A 59 -6.06 -9.31 -0.32
CA THR A 59 -5.36 -9.18 0.96
C THR A 59 -3.84 -9.30 0.79
N GLU A 60 -3.37 -10.20 -0.07
CA GLU A 60 -1.94 -10.37 -0.34
C GLU A 60 -1.36 -9.15 -1.05
N ALA A 61 -2.01 -8.67 -2.12
CA ALA A 61 -1.58 -7.46 -2.82
C ALA A 61 -1.43 -6.26 -1.86
N LEU A 62 -2.37 -6.07 -0.93
CA LEU A 62 -2.29 -5.04 0.11
C LEU A 62 -1.14 -5.28 1.10
N LYS A 63 -0.89 -6.51 1.52
CA LYS A 63 0.25 -6.84 2.40
C LYS A 63 1.58 -6.54 1.68
N ASN A 64 1.68 -6.89 0.40
CA ASN A 64 2.87 -6.65 -0.41
C ASN A 64 3.12 -5.15 -0.61
N LEU A 65 2.08 -4.37 -0.88
CA LEU A 65 2.18 -2.91 -0.96
C LEU A 65 2.66 -2.31 0.37
N LYS A 66 2.08 -2.73 1.51
CA LYS A 66 2.52 -2.29 2.83
C LYS A 66 3.99 -2.63 3.10
N ASN A 67 4.44 -3.83 2.71
CA ASN A 67 5.83 -4.25 2.88
C ASN A 67 6.77 -3.40 2.02
N ARG A 68 6.36 -3.04 0.79
CA ARG A 68 7.11 -2.12 -0.08
C ARG A 68 7.24 -0.74 0.56
N VAL A 69 6.14 -0.17 1.06
CA VAL A 69 6.12 1.10 1.82
C VAL A 69 7.11 1.05 3.00
N LYS A 70 7.03 0.01 3.84
CA LYS A 70 7.96 -0.16 4.97
C LYS A 70 9.43 -0.26 4.56
N LYS A 71 9.73 -0.96 3.47
CA LYS A 71 11.11 -1.07 2.94
C LYS A 71 11.64 0.31 2.54
N ILE A 72 10.80 1.14 1.92
CA ILE A 72 11.18 2.50 1.51
C ILE A 72 11.43 3.38 2.74
N ILE A 73 10.48 3.41 3.69
CA ILE A 73 10.64 4.15 4.97
C ILE A 73 11.95 3.77 5.66
N LYS A 74 12.23 2.45 5.77
CA LYS A 74 13.45 1.97 6.41
C LYS A 74 14.71 2.51 5.71
N ARG A 75 14.73 2.54 4.37
CA ARG A 75 15.88 3.04 3.60
C ARG A 75 16.12 4.52 3.84
N TYR A 76 15.07 5.34 3.88
CA TYR A 76 15.21 6.78 4.17
C TYR A 76 15.67 7.07 5.60
N ASN A 77 15.24 6.27 6.58
CA ASN A 77 15.61 6.46 7.99
C ASN A 77 16.97 5.84 8.36
N SER A 78 17.62 5.12 7.45
CA SER A 78 18.94 4.50 7.68
C SER A 78 20.07 5.30 7.03
N VAL A 79 19.75 6.47 6.48
CA VAL A 79 20.67 7.51 5.97
C VAL A 79 20.66 8.64 6.99
#